data_AF-A0AA35SKJ4-F1
#
_entry.id   AF-A0AA35SKJ4-F1
#
_cell.length_a   1.000
_cell.length_b   1.000
_cell.length_c   1.000
_cell.angle_alpha   90.00
_cell.angle_beta   90.00
_cell.angle_gamma   90.00
#
_symmetry.space_group_name_H-M   'P 1'
#
loop_
_entity.id
_entity.type
_entity.pdbx_description
1 polymer ?
#
loop_
_entity_poly.entity_id
_entity_poly.type
_entity_poly.pdbx_seq_one_letter_code
_entity_poly.pdbx_strand_id
1 'polypeptide(L)'
;MKGKAGAVHCVLAALCAVLAAAMAQGPQMEIFSDPAQGPSLEDGLRSLRPRMTLLLREGNHALHSTIFVRDIAGVTIRGDG
;
A
#
# COMPACT_ATOMS: atom_id res chain seq x y z
N MET A 1 -45.27 21.86 -30.09
CA MET A 1 -43.92 21.97 -30.68
C MET A 1 -42.91 22.18 -29.55
N LYS A 2 -41.82 21.39 -29.52
CA LYS A 2 -40.49 21.61 -28.89
C LYS A 2 -40.43 22.15 -27.43
N GLY A 3 -39.75 21.53 -26.46
CA GLY A 3 -38.53 20.73 -26.59
C GLY A 3 -38.21 19.83 -25.38
N LYS A 4 -37.64 18.67 -25.70
CA LYS A 4 -36.79 17.84 -24.84
C LYS A 4 -35.39 18.46 -24.83
N ALA A 5 -34.87 18.85 -23.68
CA ALA A 5 -33.46 19.17 -23.46
C ALA A 5 -33.10 18.83 -22.00
N GLY A 6 -33.01 17.53 -21.69
CA GLY A 6 -32.75 17.06 -20.33
C GLY A 6 -31.81 15.86 -20.23
N ALA A 7 -31.09 15.51 -21.29
CA ALA A 7 -30.26 14.29 -21.33
C ALA A 7 -28.77 14.56 -21.62
N VAL A 8 -28.38 15.78 -22.00
CA VAL A 8 -26.98 16.10 -22.40
C VAL A 8 -26.07 16.39 -21.20
N HIS A 9 -26.64 16.73 -20.03
CA HIS A 9 -25.85 17.06 -18.83
C HIS A 9 -25.40 15.83 -18.00
N CYS A 10 -25.95 14.64 -18.23
CA CYS A 10 -25.57 13.44 -17.45
C CYS A 10 -24.39 12.68 -18.06
N VAL A 11 -24.08 12.86 -19.34
CA VAL A 11 -22.96 12.16 -19.98
C VAL A 11 -21.61 12.78 -19.58
N LEU A 12 -21.56 14.09 -19.33
CA LEU A 12 -20.32 14.79 -18.97
C LEU A 12 -19.87 14.50 -17.52
N ALA A 13 -20.80 14.14 -16.62
CA ALA A 13 -20.50 13.81 -15.22
C ALA A 13 -19.95 12.38 -15.05
N ALA A 14 -20.38 11.44 -15.90
CA ALA A 14 -19.95 10.06 -15.80
C ALA A 14 -18.48 9.86 -16.19
N LEU A 15 -17.95 10.67 -17.13
CA LEU A 15 -16.56 10.55 -17.56
C LEU A 15 -15.56 11.12 -16.54
N CYS A 16 -15.97 12.12 -15.76
CA CYS A 16 -15.12 12.75 -14.74
C CYS A 16 -14.94 11.87 -13.48
N ALA A 17 -15.93 11.01 -13.19
CA ALA A 17 -15.90 10.13 -12.03
C ALA A 17 -14.94 8.92 -12.18
N VAL A 18 -14.63 8.51 -13.42
CA VAL A 18 -13.72 7.37 -13.65
C VAL A 18 -12.26 7.74 -13.39
N LEU A 19 -11.86 8.99 -13.63
CA LEU A 19 -10.47 9.42 -13.43
C LEU A 19 -10.12 9.78 -11.98
N ALA A 20 -11.10 10.18 -11.17
CA ALA A 20 -10.87 10.61 -9.78
C ALA A 20 -10.59 9.43 -8.81
N ALA A 21 -10.95 8.21 -9.18
CA ALA A 21 -10.69 7.01 -8.36
C ALA A 21 -9.25 6.47 -8.50
N ALA A 22 -8.45 7.00 -9.43
CA ALA A 22 -7.09 6.52 -9.68
C ALA A 22 -6.02 7.16 -8.78
N MET A 23 -6.37 8.15 -7.93
CA MET A 23 -5.38 8.97 -7.22
C MET A 23 -5.71 9.13 -5.73
N ALA A 24 -5.69 8.01 -5.00
CA ALA A 24 -5.74 8.04 -3.52
C ALA A 24 -4.69 7.15 -2.85
N GLN A 25 -3.92 6.37 -3.61
CA GLN A 25 -2.76 5.64 -3.07
C GLN A 25 -1.53 6.51 -3.26
N GLY A 26 -1.21 7.32 -2.24
CA GLY A 26 0.15 7.84 -2.10
C GLY A 26 1.14 6.66 -2.20
N PRO A 27 2.34 6.87 -2.74
CA PRO A 27 3.28 5.80 -3.01
C PRO A 27 3.47 4.92 -1.77
N GLN A 28 2.99 3.67 -1.80
CA GLN A 28 3.24 2.70 -0.75
C GLN A 28 4.67 2.19 -0.95
N MET A 29 5.58 2.63 -0.10
CA MET A 29 6.95 2.12 -0.12
C MET A 29 6.98 0.73 0.50
N GLU A 30 7.43 -0.23 -0.29
CA GLU A 30 7.58 -1.62 0.10
C GLU A 30 9.06 -1.92 0.38
N ILE A 31 9.31 -2.56 1.52
CA ILE A 31 10.59 -3.17 1.85
C ILE A 31 10.38 -4.67 2.00
N PHE A 32 11.39 -5.46 1.68
CA PHE A 32 11.30 -6.92 1.70
C PHE A 32 12.34 -7.51 2.66
N SER A 33 11.96 -8.61 3.30
CA SER A 33 12.88 -9.50 4.00
C SER A 33 12.87 -10.86 3.31
N ASP A 34 14.07 -11.36 2.99
CA ASP A 34 14.28 -12.66 2.32
C ASP A 34 15.36 -13.41 3.11
N PRO A 35 15.03 -14.57 3.73
CA PRO A 35 15.94 -15.30 4.59
C PRO A 35 17.05 -16.03 3.83
N ALA A 36 16.93 -16.18 2.50
CA ALA A 36 17.94 -16.82 1.67
C ALA A 36 19.00 -15.83 1.17
N GLN A 37 18.60 -14.62 0.75
CA GLN A 37 19.51 -13.69 0.07
C GLN A 37 19.25 -12.20 0.34
N GLY A 38 18.26 -11.84 1.16
CA GLY A 38 17.86 -10.44 1.36
C GLY A 38 18.11 -9.88 2.75
N PRO A 39 17.53 -8.69 3.02
CA PRO A 39 17.61 -8.05 4.33
C PRO A 39 17.01 -8.96 5.40
N SER A 40 17.63 -8.97 6.58
CA SER A 40 17.08 -9.70 7.70
C SER A 40 15.73 -9.10 8.13
N LEU A 41 14.90 -9.90 8.79
CA LEU A 41 13.64 -9.43 9.37
C LEU A 41 13.89 -8.25 10.33
N GLU A 42 14.99 -8.31 11.09
CA GLU A 42 15.37 -7.24 12.01
C GLU A 42 15.67 -5.92 11.31
N ASP A 43 16.41 -5.97 10.21
CA ASP A 43 16.71 -4.77 9.40
C ASP A 43 15.44 -4.17 8.81
N GLY A 44 14.52 -5.03 8.34
CA GLY A 44 13.21 -4.62 7.86
C GLY A 44 12.41 -3.89 8.94
N LEU A 45 12.30 -4.49 10.13
CA LEU A 45 11.57 -3.92 11.27
C LEU A 45 12.17 -2.60 11.77
N ARG A 46 13.50 -2.48 11.77
CA ARG A 46 14.21 -1.24 12.15
C ARG A 46 14.04 -0.12 11.13
N SER A 47 13.80 -0.48 9.87
CA SER A 47 13.64 0.46 8.75
C SER A 47 12.20 0.92 8.54
N LEU A 48 11.23 0.33 9.25
CA LEU A 48 9.81 0.69 9.13
C LEU A 48 9.57 2.17 9.48
N ARG A 49 8.77 2.82 8.63
CA ARG A 49 8.22 4.17 8.79
C ARG A 49 6.70 4.14 8.60
N PRO A 50 5.96 5.16 9.06
CA PRO A 50 4.54 5.28 8.77
C PRO A 50 4.21 5.05 7.29
N ARG A 51 3.10 4.35 7.04
CA ARG A 51 2.58 4.05 5.69
C ARG A 51 3.47 3.15 4.83
N MET A 52 4.45 2.45 5.42
CA MET A 52 5.26 1.45 4.73
C MET A 52 4.69 0.04 4.84
N THR A 53 5.06 -0.80 3.88
CA THR A 53 4.77 -2.24 3.91
C THR A 53 6.07 -3.03 4.01
N LEU A 54 6.17 -3.92 5.00
CA LEU A 54 7.22 -4.94 5.07
C LEU A 54 6.68 -6.27 4.53
N LEU A 55 7.29 -6.76 3.46
CA LEU A 55 6.97 -8.04 2.82
C LEU A 55 7.96 -9.11 3.30
N LEU A 56 7.44 -10.16 3.93
CA LEU A 56 8.20 -11.32 4.37
C LEU A 56 8.09 -12.41 3.31
N ARG A 57 9.19 -12.70 2.61
CA ARG A 57 9.25 -13.83 1.67
C ARG A 57 9.18 -15.15 2.43
N GLU A 58 8.72 -16.19 1.74
CA GLU A 58 8.64 -17.55 2.27
C GLU A 58 9.98 -18.00 2.88
N GLY A 59 9.91 -18.65 4.04
CA GLY A 59 11.06 -19.23 4.71
C GLY A 59 11.15 -18.89 6.20
N ASN A 60 12.20 -19.39 6.84
CA ASN A 60 12.43 -19.21 8.27
C ASN A 60 13.17 -17.90 8.54
N HIS A 61 12.48 -16.94 9.13
CA HIS A 61 13.06 -15.66 9.56
C HIS A 61 13.56 -15.76 11.00
N ALA A 62 14.84 -15.46 11.21
CA ALA A 62 15.41 -15.39 12.55
C ALA A 62 15.13 -14.03 13.20
N LEU A 63 14.76 -14.05 14.49
CA LEU A 63 14.69 -12.88 15.35
C LEU A 63 15.56 -13.13 16.58
N HIS A 64 16.64 -12.37 16.73
CA HIS A 64 17.63 -12.52 17.79
C HIS A 64 17.35 -11.59 18.98
N SER A 65 16.60 -10.51 18.75
CA SER A 65 16.29 -9.51 19.77
C SER A 65 14.83 -9.03 19.69
N THR A 66 14.32 -8.52 20.81
CA THR A 66 13.04 -7.81 20.81
C THR A 66 13.21 -6.44 20.16
N ILE A 67 12.44 -6.15 19.11
CA ILE A 67 12.47 -4.87 18.38
C ILE A 67 11.22 -4.06 18.70
N PHE A 68 11.41 -2.84 19.20
CA PHE A 68 10.32 -1.90 19.46
C PHE A 68 10.15 -0.96 18.26
N VAL A 69 9.08 -1.18 17.49
CA VAL A 69 8.69 -0.27 16.41
C VAL A 69 7.82 0.85 16.98
N ARG A 70 8.19 2.10 16.70
CA ARG A 70 7.44 3.29 17.11
C ARG A 70 6.89 3.98 15.87
N ASP A 71 5.82 4.76 16.05
CA ASP A 71 5.17 5.50 14.96
C ASP A 71 4.69 4.57 13.82
N ILE A 72 3.76 3.67 14.15
CA ILE A 72 3.28 2.60 13.26
C ILE A 72 2.08 3.00 12.40
N ALA A 73 1.79 4.29 12.27
CA ALA A 73 0.60 4.76 11.58
C ALA A 73 0.58 4.28 10.11
N GLY A 74 -0.35 3.37 9.80
CA GLY A 74 -0.49 2.80 8.45
C GLY A 74 0.62 1.83 8.04
N VAL A 75 1.42 1.33 8.98
CA VAL A 75 2.39 0.25 8.70
C VAL A 75 1.64 -1.05 8.43
N THR A 76 2.06 -1.79 7.40
CA THR A 76 1.55 -3.13 7.09
C THR A 76 2.70 -4.13 7.07
N ILE A 77 2.51 -5.31 7.63
CA ILE A 77 3.47 -6.43 7.51
C ILE A 77 2.72 -7.59 6.87
N ARG A 78 3.25 -8.14 5.78
CA ARG A 78 2.61 -9.23 5.02
C ARG A 78 3.57 -10.40 4.84
N GLY A 79 3.09 -11.61 5.09
CA GLY A 79 3.81 -12.85 4.76
C GLY A 79 3.36 -13.42 3.42
N ASP A 80 4.32 -13.94 2.66
CA ASP A 80 4.15 -14.75 1.45
C ASP A 80 4.41 -16.21 1.84
N GLY A 81 3.45 -16.86 2.52
CA GLY A 81 3.56 -18.21 3.10
C GLY A 81 3.03 -18.31 4.52
#